data_AF-A0A066WSQ1-F1
#
_entry.id   AF-A0A066WSQ1-F1
#
_cell.length_a   1.000
_cell.length_b   1.000
_cell.length_c   1.000
_cell.angle_alpha   90.00
_cell.angle_beta   90.00
_cell.angle_gamma   90.00
#
_symmetry.space_group_name_H-M   'P 1'
#
loop_
_entity.id
_entity.type
_entity.pdbx_description
1 polymer ?
#
loop_
_entity_poly.entity_id
_entity_poly.type
_entity_poly.pdbx_seq_one_letter_code
_entity_poly.pdbx_strand_id
1 'polypeptide(L)'
;MAAKEPEALPVVEKVVISIDTVYTKQLYTFKDSIFKTGSTQLDNGIQTEWISTVNFNLRKPNFVILHHTAQDSLKQTIDTFTKTHTQVSAHYIIADDGHVVQMLNDYLRAWHAGASSWGKNTDINSASIGIELDNNGSEPFSEAQITSLMALLSKLKKTYNIPAQNIIGHSDIAPSRKRDPSALFPWKTLAENGFGIWKDEILPLAPFDFNAELALQIIGYNTKNLNAAITAFKLHYIPEEVNSILDQKTVNTIYSIYLKQ
;
A
#
# COMPACT_ATOMS: atom_id res chain seq x y z
N MET A 1 -60.44 -12.55 -7.45
CA MET A 1 -59.15 -11.87 -7.21
C MET A 1 -58.36 -11.99 -8.51
N ALA A 2 -58.07 -10.88 -9.17
CA ALA A 2 -57.29 -10.89 -10.42
C ALA A 2 -55.80 -11.09 -10.10
N ALA A 3 -55.17 -12.08 -10.73
CA ALA A 3 -53.74 -12.32 -10.59
C ALA A 3 -52.97 -11.19 -11.29
N LYS A 4 -52.09 -10.52 -10.54
CA LYS A 4 -51.23 -9.45 -11.05
C LYS A 4 -50.11 -10.10 -11.87
N GLU A 5 -50.01 -9.79 -13.15
CA GLU A 5 -48.91 -10.26 -13.99
C GLU A 5 -47.57 -9.68 -13.46
N PRO A 6 -46.49 -10.48 -13.47
CA PRO A 6 -45.19 -10.02 -13.00
C PRO A 6 -44.61 -8.99 -13.97
N GLU A 7 -44.31 -7.80 -13.44
CA GLU A 7 -43.65 -6.72 -14.15
C GLU A 7 -42.16 -7.09 -14.34
N ALA A 8 -41.70 -7.10 -15.60
CA ALA A 8 -40.32 -7.43 -15.90
C ALA A 8 -39.38 -6.35 -15.34
N LEU A 9 -38.34 -6.78 -14.62
CA LEU A 9 -37.32 -5.87 -14.11
C LEU A 9 -36.66 -5.10 -15.26
N PRO A 10 -36.35 -3.79 -15.08
CA PRO A 10 -35.72 -3.00 -16.10
C PRO A 10 -34.39 -3.62 -16.52
N VAL A 11 -34.17 -3.71 -17.83
CA VAL A 11 -32.89 -4.16 -18.40
C VAL A 11 -31.82 -3.17 -17.98
N VAL A 12 -30.95 -3.59 -17.06
CA VAL A 12 -29.74 -2.84 -16.73
C VAL A 12 -28.81 -2.97 -17.94
N GLU A 13 -28.64 -1.89 -18.69
CA GLU A 13 -27.63 -1.83 -19.75
C GLU A 13 -26.26 -2.15 -19.16
N LYS A 14 -25.73 -3.33 -19.51
CA LYS A 14 -24.32 -3.66 -19.28
C LYS A 14 -23.49 -2.73 -20.16
N VAL A 15 -22.96 -1.67 -19.57
CA VAL A 15 -21.87 -0.92 -20.19
C VAL A 15 -20.67 -1.87 -20.28
N VAL A 16 -20.49 -2.49 -21.45
CA VAL A 16 -19.28 -3.27 -21.77
C VAL A 16 -18.17 -2.28 -22.07
N ILE A 17 -17.58 -1.69 -21.02
CA ILE A 17 -16.26 -1.09 -21.16
C ILE A 17 -15.30 -2.26 -21.25
N SER A 18 -14.75 -2.52 -22.45
CA SER A 18 -13.62 -3.44 -22.61
C SER A 18 -12.43 -2.83 -21.88
N ILE A 19 -12.28 -3.17 -20.60
CA ILE A 19 -11.17 -2.74 -19.72
C ILE A 19 -9.83 -3.00 -20.42
N ASP A 20 -9.75 -4.12 -21.16
CA ASP A 20 -8.58 -4.51 -21.96
C ASP A 20 -8.20 -3.46 -23.01
N THR A 21 -9.18 -2.83 -23.67
CA THR A 21 -8.93 -1.80 -24.68
C THR A 21 -8.37 -0.53 -24.04
N VAL A 22 -8.93 -0.11 -22.89
CA VAL A 22 -8.47 1.10 -22.18
C VAL A 22 -7.08 0.89 -21.59
N TYR A 23 -6.86 -0.25 -20.94
CA TYR A 23 -5.56 -0.65 -20.40
C TYR A 23 -4.49 -0.69 -21.51
N THR A 24 -4.78 -1.36 -22.62
CA THR A 24 -3.89 -1.44 -23.78
C THR A 24 -3.56 -0.07 -24.37
N LYS A 25 -4.57 0.82 -24.46
CA LYS A 25 -4.35 2.21 -24.93
C LYS A 25 -3.42 3.00 -24.01
N GLN A 26 -3.56 2.84 -22.69
CA GLN A 26 -2.63 3.47 -21.74
C GLN A 26 -1.22 2.92 -21.87
N LEU A 27 -1.05 1.59 -22.03
CA LEU A 27 0.25 0.98 -22.27
C LEU A 27 0.93 1.54 -23.52
N TYR A 28 0.20 1.69 -24.63
CA TYR A 28 0.77 2.29 -25.83
C TYR A 28 1.19 3.75 -25.60
N THR A 29 0.41 4.51 -24.84
CA THR A 29 0.77 5.89 -24.49
C THR A 29 2.09 5.94 -23.69
N PHE A 30 2.27 5.03 -22.73
CA PHE A 30 3.53 4.93 -21.99
C PHE A 30 4.69 4.48 -22.88
N LYS A 31 4.47 3.47 -23.73
CA LYS A 31 5.46 3.01 -24.70
C LYS A 31 5.95 4.18 -25.55
N ASP A 32 5.03 4.93 -26.15
CA ASP A 32 5.37 6.06 -27.03
C ASP A 32 6.12 7.17 -26.26
N SER A 33 5.79 7.38 -24.98
CA SER A 33 6.52 8.34 -24.13
C SER A 33 7.97 7.92 -23.86
N ILE A 34 8.24 6.61 -23.71
CA ILE A 34 9.59 6.08 -23.47
C ILE A 34 10.46 6.21 -24.74
N PHE A 35 9.84 6.17 -25.93
CA PHE A 35 10.54 6.37 -27.21
C PHE A 35 10.83 7.84 -27.54
N LYS A 36 10.31 8.80 -26.76
CA LYS A 36 10.64 10.22 -26.95
C LYS A 36 12.10 10.43 -26.55
N THR A 37 12.92 10.77 -27.53
CA THR A 37 14.36 11.01 -27.41
C THR A 37 14.72 12.33 -28.07
N GLY A 38 15.88 12.89 -27.73
CA GLY A 38 16.40 14.10 -28.36
C GLY A 38 16.88 15.15 -27.35
N SER A 39 17.59 16.13 -27.89
CA SER A 39 18.08 17.29 -27.17
C SER A 39 16.95 18.23 -26.74
N THR A 40 17.11 18.81 -25.55
CA THR A 40 16.20 19.78 -24.95
C THR A 40 16.97 20.98 -24.42
N GLN A 41 16.34 22.15 -24.46
CA GLN A 41 16.92 23.35 -23.86
C GLN A 41 16.61 23.39 -22.37
N LEU A 42 17.63 23.63 -21.56
CA LEU A 42 17.49 23.84 -20.11
C LEU A 42 17.14 25.30 -19.81
N ASP A 43 16.59 25.55 -18.62
CA ASP A 43 16.19 26.90 -18.18
C ASP A 43 17.36 27.90 -18.13
N ASN A 44 18.59 27.42 -18.01
CA ASN A 44 19.81 28.24 -18.04
C ASN A 44 20.35 28.47 -19.47
N GLY A 45 19.60 28.07 -20.50
CA GLY A 45 19.94 28.27 -21.91
C GLY A 45 20.87 27.21 -22.51
N ILE A 46 21.42 26.28 -21.71
CA ILE A 46 22.25 25.18 -22.20
C ILE A 46 21.39 24.20 -22.99
N GLN A 47 21.86 23.80 -24.18
CA GLN A 47 21.26 22.71 -24.93
C GLN A 47 21.83 21.38 -24.46
N THR A 48 20.95 20.43 -24.10
CA THR A 48 21.38 19.07 -23.80
C THR A 48 21.79 18.35 -25.09
N GLU A 49 22.69 17.37 -24.97
CA GLU A 49 23.00 16.43 -26.04
C GLU A 49 22.41 15.07 -25.67
N TRP A 50 21.62 14.49 -26.57
CA TRP A 50 21.08 13.15 -26.37
C TRP A 50 22.01 12.10 -26.98
N ILE A 51 22.60 11.26 -26.13
CA ILE A 51 23.38 10.08 -26.52
C ILE A 51 22.75 8.87 -25.84
N SER A 52 22.36 7.86 -26.62
CA SER A 52 21.73 6.65 -26.08
C SER A 52 22.75 5.70 -25.41
N THR A 53 22.28 4.91 -24.45
CA THR A 53 23.04 3.82 -23.82
C THR A 53 22.20 2.55 -23.79
N VAL A 54 22.86 1.39 -23.81
CA VAL A 54 22.22 0.06 -23.76
C VAL A 54 22.17 -0.51 -22.34
N ASN A 55 22.81 0.14 -21.37
CA ASN A 55 22.93 -0.34 -19.99
C ASN A 55 21.79 0.19 -19.12
N PHE A 56 20.58 -0.34 -19.28
CA PHE A 56 19.41 0.06 -18.49
C PHE A 56 18.54 -1.13 -18.08
N ASN A 57 17.74 -0.93 -17.02
CA ASN A 57 16.71 -1.85 -16.54
C ASN A 57 15.45 -1.06 -16.16
N LEU A 58 14.31 -1.73 -16.01
CA LEU A 58 13.11 -1.11 -15.43
C LEU A 58 13.33 -0.76 -13.95
N ARG A 59 12.75 0.37 -13.52
CA ARG A 59 12.70 0.73 -12.09
C ARG A 59 11.83 -0.29 -11.36
N LYS A 60 12.33 -0.83 -10.25
CA LYS A 60 11.65 -1.85 -9.46
C LYS A 60 11.00 -1.24 -8.21
N PRO A 61 9.90 -1.81 -7.72
CA PRO A 61 9.34 -1.45 -6.43
C PRO A 61 10.31 -1.81 -5.30
N ASN A 62 10.31 -1.00 -4.24
CA ASN A 62 11.09 -1.20 -3.03
C ASN A 62 10.23 -1.34 -1.77
N PHE A 63 8.91 -1.14 -1.88
CA PHE A 63 7.94 -1.21 -0.80
C PHE A 63 6.74 -2.08 -1.18
N VAL A 64 6.09 -2.63 -0.17
CA VAL A 64 4.73 -3.16 -0.28
C VAL A 64 3.86 -2.41 0.71
N ILE A 65 2.76 -1.85 0.23
CA ILE A 65 1.78 -1.15 1.08
C ILE A 65 0.52 -2.01 1.16
N LEU A 66 0.16 -2.39 2.38
CA LEU A 66 -1.02 -3.19 2.68
C LEU A 66 -2.21 -2.30 3.01
N HIS A 67 -3.34 -2.64 2.40
CA HIS A 67 -4.63 -1.93 2.52
C HIS A 67 -5.71 -2.95 2.88
N HIS A 68 -6.84 -2.45 3.38
CA HIS A 68 -8.10 -3.16 3.26
C HIS A 68 -9.05 -2.32 2.40
N THR A 69 -9.94 -2.97 1.67
CA THR A 69 -10.78 -2.30 0.68
C THR A 69 -11.85 -1.40 1.31
N ALA A 70 -12.30 -1.73 2.53
CA ALA A 70 -13.47 -1.13 3.17
C ALA A 70 -14.75 -1.32 2.31
N GLN A 71 -14.78 -2.42 1.55
CA GLN A 71 -15.88 -2.79 0.67
C GLN A 71 -16.42 -4.17 1.04
N ASP A 72 -17.61 -4.50 0.52
CA ASP A 72 -18.33 -5.72 0.87
C ASP A 72 -17.99 -6.91 -0.04
N SER A 73 -17.23 -6.68 -1.12
CA SER A 73 -16.82 -7.76 -2.04
C SER A 73 -15.67 -7.39 -2.99
N LEU A 74 -14.95 -8.42 -3.41
CA LEU A 74 -14.00 -8.40 -4.53
C LEU A 74 -14.59 -7.74 -5.78
N LYS A 75 -15.84 -8.08 -6.13
CA LYS A 75 -16.50 -7.53 -7.33
C LYS A 75 -16.64 -6.01 -7.24
N GLN A 76 -17.05 -5.49 -6.09
CA GLN A 76 -17.16 -4.05 -5.88
C GLN A 76 -15.79 -3.36 -6.01
N THR A 77 -14.72 -4.03 -5.55
CA THR A 77 -13.36 -3.50 -5.61
C THR A 77 -12.87 -3.43 -7.05
N ILE A 78 -13.05 -4.51 -7.81
CA ILE A 78 -12.74 -4.55 -9.24
C ILE A 78 -13.55 -3.50 -10.02
N ASP A 79 -14.86 -3.38 -9.76
CA ASP A 79 -15.73 -2.40 -10.40
C ASP A 79 -15.26 -0.95 -10.09
N THR A 80 -14.69 -0.71 -8.91
CA THR A 80 -14.15 0.60 -8.52
C THR A 80 -12.82 0.91 -9.22
N PHE A 81 -11.90 -0.05 -9.24
CA PHE A 81 -10.53 0.14 -9.76
C PHE A 81 -10.46 0.15 -11.28
N THR A 82 -11.51 -0.28 -11.96
CA THR A 82 -11.60 -0.30 -13.43
C THR A 82 -12.32 0.91 -14.00
N LYS A 83 -12.92 1.76 -13.16
CA LYS A 83 -13.56 3.01 -13.57
C LYS A 83 -12.53 4.12 -13.73
N THR A 84 -12.48 4.74 -14.91
CA THR A 84 -11.49 5.79 -15.22
C THR A 84 -11.58 7.04 -14.32
N HIS A 85 -12.75 7.37 -13.78
CA HIS A 85 -12.95 8.58 -12.98
C HIS A 85 -12.63 8.40 -11.49
N THR A 86 -12.49 7.17 -10.99
CA THR A 86 -12.18 6.95 -9.55
C THR A 86 -10.75 7.34 -9.23
N GLN A 87 -9.84 7.19 -10.19
CA GLN A 87 -8.41 7.54 -10.05
C GLN A 87 -7.76 6.81 -8.86
N VAL A 88 -8.20 5.59 -8.57
CA VAL A 88 -7.61 4.70 -7.57
C VAL A 88 -7.39 3.31 -8.18
N SER A 89 -6.31 2.64 -7.78
CA SER A 89 -6.02 1.26 -8.20
C SER A 89 -4.97 0.62 -7.31
N ALA A 90 -4.89 -0.71 -7.32
CA ALA A 90 -3.82 -1.48 -6.70
C ALA A 90 -3.21 -2.47 -7.71
N HIS A 91 -2.10 -3.10 -7.35
CA HIS A 91 -1.52 -4.14 -8.19
C HIS A 91 -2.20 -5.48 -7.96
N TYR A 92 -2.57 -5.75 -6.72
CA TYR A 92 -3.19 -7.01 -6.31
C TYR A 92 -4.40 -6.77 -5.41
N ILE A 93 -5.42 -7.62 -5.55
CA ILE A 93 -6.50 -7.78 -4.59
C ILE A 93 -6.50 -9.23 -4.09
N ILE A 94 -6.70 -9.43 -2.79
CA ILE A 94 -6.87 -10.76 -2.18
C ILE A 94 -8.27 -10.83 -1.56
N ALA A 95 -9.12 -11.67 -2.15
CA ALA A 95 -10.49 -11.90 -1.67
C ALA A 95 -10.52 -12.68 -0.36
N ASP A 96 -11.65 -12.64 0.36
CA ASP A 96 -11.82 -13.33 1.64
C ASP A 96 -11.54 -14.85 1.59
N ASP A 97 -11.80 -15.50 0.45
CA ASP A 97 -11.49 -16.92 0.23
C ASP A 97 -10.02 -17.22 -0.14
N GLY A 98 -9.16 -16.19 -0.13
CA GLY A 98 -7.76 -16.27 -0.52
C GLY A 98 -7.49 -16.18 -2.03
N HIS A 99 -8.51 -15.97 -2.87
CA HIS A 99 -8.30 -15.76 -4.30
C HIS A 99 -7.51 -14.48 -4.57
N VAL A 100 -6.46 -14.58 -5.40
CA VAL A 100 -5.57 -13.46 -5.72
C VAL A 100 -5.80 -12.97 -7.15
N VAL A 101 -6.17 -11.70 -7.29
CA VAL A 101 -6.33 -11.01 -8.58
C VAL A 101 -5.16 -10.05 -8.80
N GLN A 102 -4.42 -10.21 -9.89
CA GLN A 102 -3.43 -9.21 -10.33
C GLN A 102 -4.07 -8.25 -11.34
N MET A 103 -4.14 -6.96 -11.00
CA MET A 103 -4.78 -5.93 -11.81
C MET A 103 -3.80 -5.08 -12.62
N LEU A 104 -2.56 -4.95 -12.15
CA LEU A 104 -1.54 -4.13 -12.80
C LEU A 104 -0.19 -4.84 -12.80
N ASN A 105 0.60 -4.63 -13.86
CA ASN A 105 1.99 -5.07 -13.91
C ASN A 105 2.82 -4.37 -12.83
N ASP A 106 3.64 -5.13 -12.11
CA ASP A 106 4.46 -4.67 -10.97
C ASP A 106 5.40 -3.48 -11.26
N TYR A 107 5.75 -3.24 -12.54
CA TYR A 107 6.60 -2.13 -12.96
C TYR A 107 5.83 -0.82 -13.22
N LEU A 108 4.50 -0.88 -13.27
CA LEU A 108 3.66 0.29 -13.50
C LEU A 108 3.19 0.88 -12.19
N ARG A 109 3.04 2.20 -12.15
CA ARG A 109 2.61 2.92 -10.96
C ARG A 109 1.10 2.79 -10.75
N ALA A 110 0.66 1.95 -9.81
CA ALA A 110 -0.72 1.98 -9.31
C ALA A 110 -1.01 3.24 -8.48
N TRP A 111 -2.29 3.53 -8.26
CA TRP A 111 -2.76 4.70 -7.50
C TRP A 111 -3.44 4.29 -6.19
N HIS A 112 -2.65 3.75 -5.24
CA HIS A 112 -3.17 3.24 -3.96
C HIS A 112 -2.76 4.11 -2.77
N ALA A 113 -1.52 4.61 -2.75
CA ALA A 113 -0.96 5.31 -1.60
C ALA A 113 -1.53 6.72 -1.43
N GLY A 114 -1.83 7.42 -2.53
CA GLY A 114 -2.22 8.83 -2.52
C GLY A 114 -1.15 9.74 -1.87
N ALA A 115 -1.56 10.89 -1.32
CA ALA A 115 -0.66 11.77 -0.58
C ALA A 115 -0.14 11.07 0.70
N SER A 116 1.14 10.68 0.68
CA SER A 116 1.76 9.82 1.68
C SER A 116 3.28 10.02 1.69
N SER A 117 3.94 9.54 2.75
CA SER A 117 5.39 9.57 2.85
C SER A 117 5.90 8.49 3.80
N TRP A 118 7.08 7.94 3.51
CA TRP A 118 7.82 7.05 4.41
C TRP A 118 9.30 7.42 4.38
N GLY A 119 9.83 7.87 5.52
CA GLY A 119 11.12 8.53 5.61
C GLY A 119 11.17 9.74 4.66
N LYS A 120 12.17 9.78 3.78
CA LYS A 120 12.32 10.84 2.77
C LYS A 120 11.56 10.59 1.47
N ASN A 121 10.93 9.42 1.29
CA ASN A 121 10.18 9.12 0.08
C ASN A 121 8.77 9.70 0.18
N THR A 122 8.41 10.60 -0.75
CA THR A 122 7.10 11.28 -0.80
C THR A 122 6.23 10.83 -1.98
N ASP A 123 6.72 9.98 -2.87
CA ASP A 123 5.94 9.40 -3.96
C ASP A 123 5.90 7.88 -3.84
N ILE A 124 5.21 7.44 -2.78
CA ILE A 124 5.15 6.02 -2.41
C ILE A 124 4.60 5.16 -3.55
N ASN A 125 3.55 5.61 -4.25
CA ASN A 125 2.99 4.91 -5.41
C ASN A 125 4.06 4.51 -6.45
N SER A 126 5.04 5.38 -6.72
CA SER A 126 6.08 5.09 -7.71
C SER A 126 7.14 4.11 -7.22
N ALA A 127 7.20 3.84 -5.92
CA ALA A 127 8.20 3.00 -5.29
C ALA A 127 7.60 1.72 -4.67
N SER A 128 6.29 1.48 -4.83
CA SER A 128 5.62 0.42 -4.06
C SER A 128 4.64 -0.42 -4.87
N ILE A 129 4.44 -1.65 -4.40
CA ILE A 129 3.31 -2.50 -4.75
C ILE A 129 2.19 -2.29 -3.72
N GLY A 130 1.03 -1.81 -4.17
CA GLY A 130 -0.21 -1.84 -3.37
C GLY A 130 -0.91 -3.20 -3.44
N ILE A 131 -1.24 -3.77 -2.28
CA ILE A 131 -2.04 -4.99 -2.13
C ILE A 131 -3.27 -4.66 -1.27
N GLU A 132 -4.45 -4.92 -1.83
CA GLU A 132 -5.74 -4.72 -1.17
C GLU A 132 -6.28 -6.06 -0.66
N LEU A 133 -6.62 -6.12 0.62
CA LEU A 133 -7.34 -7.26 1.19
C LEU A 133 -8.83 -6.92 1.27
N ASP A 134 -9.66 -7.80 0.72
CA ASP A 134 -11.12 -7.66 0.75
C ASP A 134 -11.64 -7.84 2.17
N ASN A 135 -11.73 -6.75 2.91
CA ASN A 135 -12.08 -6.73 4.32
C ASN A 135 -12.62 -5.33 4.67
N ASN A 136 -13.65 -5.27 5.52
CA ASN A 136 -14.32 -4.02 5.89
C ASN A 136 -13.62 -3.23 7.02
N GLY A 137 -12.52 -3.76 7.57
CA GLY A 137 -11.75 -3.17 8.66
C GLY A 137 -12.37 -3.29 10.05
N SER A 138 -13.51 -3.97 10.17
CA SER A 138 -14.25 -4.19 11.43
C SER A 138 -14.26 -5.66 11.87
N GLU A 139 -13.63 -6.55 11.09
CA GLU A 139 -13.51 -7.98 11.37
C GLU A 139 -12.09 -8.49 11.11
N PRO A 140 -11.67 -9.59 11.79
CA PRO A 140 -10.41 -10.25 11.49
C PRO A 140 -10.30 -10.68 10.03
N PHE A 141 -9.08 -10.67 9.49
CA PHE A 141 -8.79 -11.19 8.16
C PHE A 141 -8.82 -12.72 8.18
N SER A 142 -9.36 -13.33 7.12
CA SER A 142 -9.46 -14.79 7.07
C SER A 142 -8.09 -15.46 6.98
N GLU A 143 -8.00 -16.71 7.44
CA GLU A 143 -6.76 -17.50 7.30
C GLU A 143 -6.37 -17.68 5.83
N ALA A 144 -7.35 -17.82 4.94
CA ALA A 144 -7.13 -17.96 3.50
C ALA A 144 -6.50 -16.69 2.90
N GLN A 145 -7.01 -15.51 3.28
CA GLN A 145 -6.43 -14.22 2.90
C GLN A 145 -4.98 -14.09 3.33
N ILE A 146 -4.69 -14.34 4.61
CA ILE A 146 -3.35 -14.15 5.17
C ILE A 146 -2.37 -15.17 4.58
N THR A 147 -2.80 -16.41 4.33
CA THR A 147 -1.98 -17.43 3.67
C THR A 147 -1.61 -17.00 2.24
N SER A 148 -2.58 -16.56 1.45
CA SER A 148 -2.34 -16.05 0.10
C SER A 148 -1.46 -14.80 0.10
N LEU A 149 -1.64 -13.90 1.07
CA LEU A 149 -0.81 -12.73 1.25
C LEU A 149 0.65 -13.12 1.49
N MET A 150 0.93 -14.03 2.43
CA MET A 150 2.30 -14.49 2.69
C MET A 150 2.96 -15.14 1.47
N ALA A 151 2.20 -15.93 0.69
CA ALA A 151 2.69 -16.51 -0.55
C ALA A 151 3.05 -15.43 -1.59
N LEU A 152 2.18 -14.42 -1.75
CA LEU A 152 2.42 -13.29 -2.65
C LEU A 152 3.62 -12.44 -2.20
N LEU A 153 3.70 -12.11 -0.91
CA LEU A 153 4.82 -11.36 -0.33
C LEU A 153 6.14 -12.10 -0.52
N SER A 154 6.16 -13.43 -0.35
CA SER A 154 7.35 -14.26 -0.60
C SER A 154 7.84 -14.12 -2.05
N LYS A 155 6.92 -14.21 -3.02
CA LYS A 155 7.22 -13.99 -4.44
C LYS A 155 7.80 -12.59 -4.68
N LEU A 156 7.09 -11.55 -4.25
CA LEU A 156 7.48 -10.15 -4.49
C LEU A 156 8.82 -9.81 -3.83
N LYS A 157 9.01 -10.23 -2.58
CA LYS A 157 10.26 -10.06 -1.83
C LYS A 157 11.44 -10.69 -2.57
N LYS A 158 11.30 -11.93 -3.04
CA LYS A 158 12.35 -12.63 -3.78
C LYS A 158 12.63 -12.00 -5.15
N THR A 159 11.58 -11.62 -5.89
CA THR A 159 11.73 -11.07 -7.25
C THR A 159 12.36 -9.69 -7.26
N TYR A 160 12.01 -8.84 -6.30
CA TYR A 160 12.43 -7.43 -6.27
C TYR A 160 13.46 -7.10 -5.18
N ASN A 161 13.82 -8.07 -4.34
CA ASN A 161 14.70 -7.91 -3.19
C ASN A 161 14.17 -6.84 -2.21
N ILE A 162 12.86 -6.83 -1.97
CA ILE A 162 12.20 -5.86 -1.08
C ILE A 162 12.60 -6.16 0.37
N PRO A 163 13.16 -5.20 1.13
CA PRO A 163 13.45 -5.39 2.55
C PRO A 163 12.18 -5.71 3.36
N ALA A 164 12.29 -6.55 4.39
CA ALA A 164 11.14 -6.91 5.22
C ALA A 164 10.49 -5.67 5.87
N GLN A 165 11.30 -4.72 6.34
CA GLN A 165 10.85 -3.45 6.94
C GLN A 165 10.06 -2.53 6.00
N ASN A 166 10.08 -2.80 4.69
CA ASN A 166 9.37 -2.02 3.68
C ASN A 166 7.99 -2.61 3.34
N ILE A 167 7.54 -3.62 4.10
CA ILE A 167 6.17 -4.15 4.07
C ILE A 167 5.43 -3.49 5.22
N ILE A 168 4.59 -2.50 4.91
CA ILE A 168 3.97 -1.58 5.87
C ILE A 168 2.52 -1.29 5.48
N GLY A 169 1.73 -0.71 6.38
CA GLY A 169 0.33 -0.38 6.16
C GLY A 169 0.11 0.98 5.51
N HIS A 170 -1.09 1.22 4.96
CA HIS A 170 -1.45 2.55 4.45
C HIS A 170 -1.48 3.61 5.55
N SER A 171 -1.91 3.22 6.74
CA SER A 171 -1.89 4.06 7.94
C SER A 171 -0.49 4.53 8.33
N ASP A 172 0.55 3.73 8.09
CA ASP A 172 1.94 4.10 8.40
C ASP A 172 2.43 5.25 7.52
N ILE A 173 2.16 5.16 6.22
CA ILE A 173 2.60 6.16 5.24
C ILE A 173 1.69 7.39 5.17
N ALA A 174 0.46 7.31 5.71
CA ALA A 174 -0.49 8.41 5.73
C ALA A 174 -1.21 8.56 7.10
N PRO A 175 -0.49 8.81 8.21
CA PRO A 175 -1.03 8.72 9.57
C PRO A 175 -2.23 9.62 9.87
N SER A 176 -2.28 10.79 9.22
CA SER A 176 -3.37 11.78 9.40
C SER A 176 -4.61 11.48 8.57
N ARG A 177 -4.56 10.54 7.63
CA ARG A 177 -5.62 10.31 6.63
C ARG A 177 -6.15 8.88 6.64
N LYS A 178 -5.32 7.90 6.99
CA LYS A 178 -5.59 6.48 6.78
C LYS A 178 -5.50 5.69 8.08
N ARG A 179 -6.22 4.56 8.09
CA ARG A 179 -6.37 3.63 9.22
C ARG A 179 -6.30 2.17 8.77
N ASP A 180 -6.26 1.91 7.48
CA ASP A 180 -6.06 0.60 6.91
C ASP A 180 -4.59 0.13 7.08
N PRO A 181 -4.34 -1.18 7.28
CA PRO A 181 -5.28 -2.31 7.24
C PRO A 181 -6.08 -2.60 8.53
N SER A 182 -6.32 -1.62 9.42
CA SER A 182 -7.01 -1.73 10.72
C SER A 182 -6.17 -2.38 11.82
N ALA A 183 -6.65 -2.31 13.07
CA ALA A 183 -6.03 -2.93 14.24
C ALA A 183 -6.15 -4.47 14.23
N LEU A 184 -7.08 -5.02 13.43
CA LEU A 184 -7.34 -6.45 13.35
C LEU A 184 -6.40 -7.16 12.37
N PHE A 185 -5.54 -6.41 11.67
CA PHE A 185 -4.56 -6.99 10.76
C PHE A 185 -3.43 -7.70 11.54
N PRO A 186 -3.09 -8.96 11.20
CA PRO A 186 -2.19 -9.79 12.00
C PRO A 186 -0.71 -9.52 11.70
N TRP A 187 -0.25 -8.28 11.98
CA TRP A 187 1.15 -7.87 11.74
C TRP A 187 2.18 -8.77 12.44
N LYS A 188 1.90 -9.23 13.67
CA LYS A 188 2.76 -10.17 14.40
C LYS A 188 3.00 -11.45 13.59
N THR A 189 1.92 -12.06 13.10
CA THR A 189 1.97 -13.28 12.29
C THR A 189 2.80 -13.09 11.03
N LEU A 190 2.64 -11.96 10.34
CA LEU A 190 3.45 -11.64 9.15
C LEU A 190 4.93 -11.53 9.50
N ALA A 191 5.27 -10.81 10.57
CA ALA A 191 6.65 -10.59 10.99
C ALA A 191 7.34 -11.88 11.43
N GLU A 192 6.65 -12.76 12.15
CA GLU A 192 7.12 -14.11 12.49
C GLU A 192 7.42 -14.97 11.26
N ASN A 193 6.76 -14.68 10.14
CA ASN A 193 6.99 -15.32 8.84
C ASN A 193 7.94 -14.50 7.92
N GLY A 194 8.61 -13.48 8.45
CA GLY A 194 9.65 -12.72 7.75
C GLY A 194 9.14 -11.56 6.88
N PHE A 195 7.91 -11.07 7.13
CA PHE A 195 7.30 -9.95 6.43
C PHE A 195 6.98 -8.81 7.41
N GLY A 196 7.65 -7.66 7.27
CA GLY A 196 7.55 -6.57 8.25
C GLY A 196 8.54 -6.74 9.41
N ILE A 197 8.46 -5.81 10.37
CA ILE A 197 9.17 -5.85 11.66
C ILE A 197 8.11 -5.96 12.75
N TRP A 198 8.45 -6.60 13.88
CA TRP A 198 7.61 -6.59 15.08
C TRP A 198 8.39 -6.18 16.31
N LYS A 199 7.69 -5.72 17.35
CA LYS A 199 8.29 -5.40 18.66
C LYS A 199 8.73 -6.66 19.38
N ASP A 200 9.72 -6.54 20.25
CA ASP A 200 10.16 -7.66 21.09
C ASP A 200 9.08 -8.05 22.11
N GLU A 201 9.06 -9.33 22.51
CA GLU A 201 8.17 -9.82 23.56
C GLU A 201 8.49 -9.16 24.90
N ILE A 202 9.78 -9.01 25.19
CA ILE A 202 10.28 -8.26 26.34
C ILE A 202 10.78 -6.92 25.81
N LEU A 203 10.02 -5.86 26.08
CA LEU A 203 10.36 -4.53 25.60
C LEU A 203 11.62 -3.99 26.33
N PRO A 204 12.65 -3.53 25.60
CA PRO A 204 13.76 -2.83 26.21
C PRO A 204 13.28 -1.51 26.82
N LEU A 205 13.88 -1.15 27.96
CA LEU A 205 13.65 0.18 28.54
C LEU A 205 14.34 1.22 27.66
N ALA A 206 13.58 2.19 27.19
CA ALA A 206 14.13 3.35 26.51
C ALA A 206 15.04 4.15 27.46
N PRO A 207 16.19 4.67 26.98
CA PRO A 207 16.99 5.63 27.73
C PRO A 207 16.16 6.82 28.22
N PHE A 208 16.54 7.41 29.35
CA PHE A 208 15.80 8.53 29.96
C PHE A 208 15.67 9.75 29.02
N ASP A 209 16.66 9.97 28.16
CA ASP A 209 16.73 11.05 27.18
C ASP A 209 16.24 10.63 25.78
N PHE A 210 15.61 9.46 25.65
CA PHE A 210 15.15 8.95 24.36
C PHE A 210 14.06 9.85 23.74
N ASN A 211 14.36 10.39 22.56
CA ASN A 211 13.43 11.21 21.80
C ASN A 211 12.55 10.35 20.88
N ALA A 212 11.35 10.03 21.35
CA ALA A 212 10.40 9.19 20.62
C ALA A 212 9.95 9.81 19.27
N GLU A 213 9.83 11.14 19.17
CA GLU A 213 9.47 11.78 17.91
C GLU A 213 10.57 11.58 16.85
N LEU A 214 11.82 11.82 17.23
CA LEU A 214 12.95 11.60 16.32
C LEU A 214 13.06 10.12 15.92
N ALA A 215 12.84 9.21 16.86
CA ALA A 215 12.82 7.78 16.58
C ALA A 215 11.70 7.40 15.58
N LEU A 216 10.49 7.95 15.72
CA LEU A 216 9.40 7.76 14.76
C LEU A 216 9.79 8.27 13.35
N GLN A 217 10.48 9.42 13.26
CA GLN A 217 11.00 9.93 11.98
C GLN A 217 12.04 8.99 11.36
N ILE A 218 12.93 8.41 12.18
CA ILE A 218 13.96 7.47 11.73
C ILE A 218 13.33 6.16 11.24
N ILE A 219 12.31 5.65 11.95
CA ILE A 219 11.53 4.49 11.52
C ILE A 219 10.85 4.76 10.17
N GLY A 220 10.35 5.98 9.97
CA GLY A 220 9.83 6.45 8.68
C GLY A 220 8.52 7.24 8.76
N TYR A 221 7.93 7.39 9.94
CA TYR A 221 6.68 8.12 10.11
C TYR A 221 6.85 9.62 9.87
N ASN A 222 5.82 10.23 9.28
CA ASN A 222 5.71 11.68 9.19
C ASN A 222 5.14 12.25 10.50
N THR A 223 5.97 12.94 11.28
CA THR A 223 5.58 13.47 12.60
C THR A 223 5.09 14.91 12.58
N LYS A 224 4.83 15.52 11.41
CA LYS A 224 4.23 16.88 11.34
C LYS A 224 2.96 17.00 12.19
N ASN A 225 2.19 15.90 12.29
CA ASN A 225 1.18 15.71 13.31
C ASN A 225 1.59 14.50 14.17
N LEU A 226 2.27 14.76 15.29
CA LEU A 226 2.80 13.73 16.17
C LEU A 226 1.70 12.82 16.73
N ASN A 227 0.54 13.36 17.10
CA ASN A 227 -0.59 12.57 17.61
C ASN A 227 -1.09 11.55 16.58
N ALA A 228 -1.13 11.94 15.30
CA ALA A 228 -1.50 11.05 14.22
C ALA A 228 -0.43 9.97 13.98
N ALA A 229 0.85 10.34 14.03
CA ALA A 229 1.96 9.40 13.90
C ALA A 229 1.96 8.35 15.04
N ILE A 230 1.74 8.77 16.29
CA ILE A 230 1.63 7.86 17.44
C ILE A 230 0.44 6.92 17.24
N THR A 231 -0.72 7.45 16.85
CA THR A 231 -1.92 6.63 16.62
C THR A 231 -1.67 5.57 15.54
N ALA A 232 -1.02 5.94 14.42
CA ALA A 232 -0.68 5.00 13.36
C ALA A 232 0.37 3.96 13.81
N PHE A 233 1.41 4.39 14.54
CA PHE A 233 2.38 3.48 15.12
C PHE A 233 1.73 2.44 16.03
N LYS A 234 0.81 2.87 16.90
CA LYS A 234 0.06 1.94 17.76
C LYS A 234 -0.84 1.01 16.95
N LEU A 235 -1.47 1.51 15.90
CA LEU A 235 -2.30 0.69 15.02
C LEU A 235 -1.52 -0.49 14.41
N HIS A 236 -0.23 -0.28 14.11
CA HIS A 236 0.66 -1.33 13.64
C HIS A 236 1.17 -2.21 14.79
N TYR A 237 1.79 -1.63 15.82
CA TYR A 237 2.61 -2.36 16.79
C TYR A 237 1.96 -2.61 18.16
N ILE A 238 0.87 -1.92 18.49
CA ILE A 238 0.12 -2.01 19.77
C ILE A 238 -1.39 -1.99 19.48
N PRO A 239 -1.91 -2.94 18.67
CA PRO A 239 -3.28 -2.87 18.14
C PRO A 239 -4.36 -2.93 19.24
N GLU A 240 -4.02 -3.40 20.45
CA GLU A 240 -4.95 -3.46 21.58
C GLU A 240 -5.24 -2.08 22.18
N GLU A 241 -4.47 -1.05 21.84
CA GLU A 241 -4.56 0.28 22.44
C GLU A 241 -4.26 1.41 21.44
N VAL A 242 -5.19 1.66 20.51
CA VAL A 242 -4.99 2.66 19.45
C VAL A 242 -5.46 4.06 19.89
N ASN A 243 -4.54 4.84 20.45
CA ASN A 243 -4.73 6.24 20.83
C ASN A 243 -3.44 7.06 20.57
N SER A 244 -3.48 8.37 20.82
CA SER A 244 -2.32 9.25 20.63
C SER A 244 -1.45 9.44 21.89
N ILE A 245 -1.65 8.64 22.93
CA ILE A 245 -0.95 8.81 24.22
C ILE A 245 0.44 8.19 24.13
N LEU A 246 1.47 8.97 24.48
CA LEU A 246 2.86 8.53 24.54
C LEU A 246 3.23 8.08 25.97
N ASP A 247 2.68 6.95 26.40
CA ASP A 247 3.00 6.35 27.71
C ASP A 247 4.31 5.54 27.66
N GLN A 248 4.79 5.06 28.82
CA GLN A 248 6.07 4.33 28.89
C GLN A 248 6.08 3.07 28.02
N LYS A 249 4.95 2.35 27.92
CA LYS A 249 4.81 1.18 27.04
C LYS A 249 5.01 1.57 25.58
N THR A 250 4.40 2.67 25.14
CA THR A 250 4.53 3.19 23.78
C THR A 250 5.97 3.62 23.51
N VAL A 251 6.60 4.37 24.42
CA VAL A 251 7.99 4.81 24.29
C VAL A 251 8.95 3.61 24.16
N ASN A 252 8.81 2.61 25.03
CA ASN A 252 9.63 1.39 24.97
C ASN A 252 9.37 0.58 23.69
N THR A 253 8.14 0.58 23.18
CA THR A 253 7.81 -0.08 21.91
C THR A 253 8.45 0.66 20.73
N ILE A 254 8.37 1.99 20.68
CA ILE A 254 9.07 2.80 19.66
C ILE A 254 10.58 2.53 19.71
N TYR A 255 11.16 2.46 20.92
CA TYR A 255 12.57 2.14 21.08
C TYR A 255 12.93 0.73 20.57
N SER A 256 12.11 -0.30 20.86
CA SER A 256 12.28 -1.66 20.33
C SER A 256 12.30 -1.68 18.79
N ILE A 257 11.38 -0.95 18.15
CA ILE A 257 11.33 -0.87 16.67
C ILE A 257 12.48 -0.05 16.11
N TYR A 258 12.86 1.04 16.79
CA TYR A 258 13.99 1.89 16.42
C TYR A 258 15.31 1.14 16.37
N LEU A 259 15.57 0.23 17.33
CA LEU A 259 16.78 -0.60 17.36
C LEU A 259 16.89 -1.58 16.18
N LYS A 260 15.81 -1.78 15.42
CA LYS A 260 15.74 -2.70 14.28
C LYS A 260 15.82 -1.97 12.93
N GLN A 261 16.01 -0.65 12.93
CA GLN A 261 16.14 0.17 11.71
C GLN A 261 17.57 0.23 11.18
#